data_AF-A0A087VCD0-F1
#
_entry.id   AF-A0A087VCD0-F1
#
_cell.length_a   1.000
_cell.length_b   1.000
_cell.length_c   1.000
_cell.angle_alpha   90.00
_cell.angle_beta   90.00
_cell.angle_gamma   90.00
#
_symmetry.space_group_name_H-M   'P 1'
#
loop_
_entity.id
_entity.type
_entity.pdbx_description
1 polymer ?
#
loop_
_entity_poly.entity_id
_entity_poly.type
_entity_poly.pdbx_seq_one_letter_code
_entity_poly.pdbx_strand_id
1 'polypeptide(L)'
;EDVPETFEHCAEVLKQNLLSYQSQTDEYYNSCLTEFQDQLKLFEKELPYISQVAVDSLLKEHEQKLSCSIGQIRHLFNKQLEDWENMKAVHKNQLHPSLGHPDNLLQLDALCQEEMKRQKDQADGIHLNTQMLQDCAAECAQNFVSALAAFTEKLLLEFDESITIDDIQIASK
;
A
#
# COMPACT_ATOMS: atom_id res chain seq x y z
N GLU A 1 -69.69 32.88 22.08
CA GLU A 1 -69.68 33.04 23.54
C GLU A 1 -69.44 31.66 24.14
N ASP A 2 -68.31 31.47 24.79
CA ASP A 2 -68.24 30.70 26.03
C ASP A 2 -66.85 30.93 26.62
N VAL A 3 -66.78 31.91 27.49
CA VAL A 3 -65.63 32.18 28.36
C VAL A 3 -66.17 32.25 29.77
N PRO A 4 -65.78 31.29 30.61
CA PRO A 4 -65.21 31.64 31.89
C PRO A 4 -63.72 31.26 31.82
N GLU A 5 -62.89 32.21 31.38
CA GLU A 5 -61.43 32.17 31.53
C GLU A 5 -61.14 32.33 33.01
N THR A 6 -61.37 31.27 33.76
CA THR A 6 -60.78 31.12 35.07
C THR A 6 -59.30 30.84 34.87
N PHE A 7 -58.46 31.46 35.70
CA PHE A 7 -57.02 31.23 35.70
C PHE A 7 -56.68 29.73 35.67
N GLU A 8 -57.43 28.91 36.42
CA GLU A 8 -57.38 27.45 36.40
C GLU A 8 -57.50 26.85 35.00
N HIS A 9 -58.49 27.27 34.20
CA HIS A 9 -58.69 26.71 32.85
C HIS A 9 -57.52 27.07 31.92
N CYS A 10 -57.04 28.31 31.96
CA CYS A 10 -55.86 28.71 31.19
C CYS A 10 -54.59 27.96 31.64
N ALA A 11 -54.42 27.75 32.94
CA ALA A 11 -53.31 26.99 33.50
C ALA A 11 -53.34 25.51 33.08
N GLU A 12 -54.52 24.89 33.04
CA GLU A 12 -54.72 23.52 32.58
C GLU A 12 -54.38 23.36 31.08
N VAL A 13 -54.85 24.29 30.23
CA VAL A 13 -54.54 24.30 28.79
C VAL A 13 -53.04 24.50 28.54
N LEU A 14 -52.41 25.43 29.25
CA LEU A 14 -50.96 25.65 29.16
C LEU A 14 -50.18 24.39 29.56
N LYS A 15 -50.58 23.75 30.66
CA LYS A 15 -49.98 22.48 31.12
C LYS A 15 -50.13 21.38 30.07
N GLN A 16 -51.31 21.22 29.46
CA GLN A 16 -51.52 20.23 28.39
C GLN A 16 -50.62 20.51 27.18
N ASN A 17 -50.50 21.77 26.77
CA ASN A 17 -49.62 22.15 25.66
C ASN A 17 -48.15 21.86 25.96
N LEU A 18 -47.69 22.17 27.18
CA LEU A 18 -46.32 21.87 27.60
C LEU A 18 -46.03 20.36 27.61
N LEU A 19 -46.97 19.55 28.10
CA LEU A 19 -46.84 18.08 28.06
C LEU A 19 -46.83 17.53 26.63
N SER A 20 -47.64 18.10 25.74
CA SER A 20 -47.65 17.73 24.33
C SER A 20 -46.32 18.06 23.64
N TYR A 21 -45.77 19.25 23.88
CA TYR A 21 -44.45 19.62 23.35
C TYR A 21 -43.33 18.74 23.90
N GLN A 22 -43.41 18.36 25.18
CA GLN A 22 -42.46 17.41 25.77
C GLN A 22 -42.53 16.05 25.04
N SER A 23 -43.73 15.48 24.88
CA SER A 23 -43.93 14.21 24.16
C SER A 23 -43.37 14.26 22.73
N GLN A 24 -43.67 15.32 21.99
CA GLN A 24 -43.18 15.49 20.63
C GLN A 24 -41.64 15.62 20.57
N THR A 25 -41.04 16.30 21.56
CA THR A 25 -39.58 16.44 21.65
C THR A 25 -38.92 15.10 21.94
N ASP A 26 -39.49 14.31 22.85
CA ASP A 26 -38.99 12.97 23.19
C ASP A 26 -39.12 12.00 22.00
N GLU A 27 -40.26 12.01 21.30
CA GLU A 27 -40.48 11.21 20.09
C GLU A 27 -39.49 11.57 18.98
N TYR A 28 -39.28 12.86 18.72
CA TYR A 28 -38.31 13.33 17.73
C TYR A 28 -36.88 12.93 18.11
N TYR A 29 -36.50 13.13 19.38
CA TYR A 29 -35.19 12.73 19.89
C TYR A 29 -34.94 11.23 19.69
N ASN A 30 -35.90 10.38 20.08
CA ASN A 30 -35.79 8.93 19.91
C ASN A 30 -35.73 8.51 18.44
N SER A 31 -36.45 9.20 17.56
CA SER A 31 -36.37 8.97 16.11
C SER A 31 -34.97 9.28 15.58
N CYS A 32 -34.39 10.44 15.94
CA CYS A 32 -33.04 10.82 15.54
C CYS A 32 -31.99 9.84 16.08
N LEU A 33 -32.15 9.40 17.33
CA LEU A 33 -31.25 8.44 17.96
C LEU A 33 -31.27 7.09 17.24
N THR A 34 -32.47 6.61 16.86
CA THR A 34 -32.64 5.38 16.09
C THR A 34 -32.00 5.50 14.70
N GLU A 35 -32.25 6.61 14.01
CA GLU A 35 -31.65 6.86 12.69
C GLU A 35 -30.12 6.91 12.76
N PHE A 36 -29.56 7.58 13.77
CA PHE A 36 -28.11 7.63 13.98
C PHE A 36 -27.52 6.25 14.27
N GLN A 37 -28.18 5.44 15.11
CA GLN A 37 -27.76 4.05 15.35
C GLN A 37 -27.76 3.21 14.08
N ASP A 38 -28.76 3.38 13.21
CA ASP A 38 -28.83 2.63 11.95
C ASP A 38 -27.73 3.04 10.98
N GLN A 39 -27.41 4.34 10.91
CA GLN A 39 -26.25 4.83 10.15
C GLN A 39 -24.93 4.28 10.71
N LEU A 40 -24.77 4.25 12.03
CA LEU A 40 -23.55 3.76 12.65
C LEU A 40 -23.36 2.25 12.44
N LYS A 41 -24.44 1.45 12.51
CA LYS A 41 -24.41 0.02 12.16
C LYS A 41 -23.97 -0.22 10.71
N LEU A 42 -24.38 0.65 9.79
CA LEU A 42 -23.95 0.55 8.40
C LEU A 42 -22.47 0.90 8.27
N PHE A 43 -22.02 1.97 8.92
CA PHE A 43 -20.62 2.36 8.94
C PHE A 43 -19.71 1.25 9.49
N GLU A 44 -20.05 0.68 10.65
CA GLU A 44 -19.28 -0.42 11.27
C GLU A 44 -19.18 -1.66 10.36
N LYS A 45 -20.24 -1.96 9.59
CA LYS A 45 -20.22 -3.06 8.62
C LYS A 45 -19.28 -2.81 7.45
N GLU A 46 -19.14 -1.55 7.04
CA GLU A 46 -18.27 -1.16 5.92
C GLU A 46 -16.80 -0.97 6.33
N LEU A 47 -16.55 -0.71 7.62
CA LEU A 47 -15.21 -0.45 8.18
C LEU A 47 -14.14 -1.50 7.80
N PRO A 48 -14.41 -2.82 7.85
CA PRO A 48 -13.42 -3.83 7.46
C PRO A 48 -13.04 -3.74 5.98
N TYR A 49 -13.98 -3.39 5.10
CA TYR A 49 -13.73 -3.23 3.67
C TYR A 49 -12.84 -2.03 3.40
N ILE A 50 -13.08 -0.91 4.10
CA ILE A 50 -12.24 0.28 4.00
C ILE A 50 -10.80 -0.05 4.42
N SER A 51 -10.65 -0.77 5.53
CA SER A 51 -9.35 -1.24 6.04
C SER A 51 -8.61 -2.07 5.00
N GLN A 52 -9.31 -3.05 4.41
CA GLN A 52 -8.76 -3.93 3.39
C GLN A 52 -8.30 -3.14 2.16
N VAL A 53 -9.17 -2.27 1.62
CA VAL A 53 -8.84 -1.45 0.44
C VAL A 53 -7.61 -0.57 0.70
N ALA A 54 -7.48 0.00 1.89
CA ALA A 54 -6.34 0.83 2.24
C ALA A 54 -5.03 0.02 2.33
N VAL A 55 -5.06 -1.17 2.94
CA VAL A 55 -3.90 -2.09 2.97
C VAL A 55 -3.54 -2.57 1.56
N ASP A 56 -4.52 -2.95 0.74
CA ASP A 56 -4.31 -3.37 -0.65
C ASP A 56 -3.71 -2.25 -1.49
N SER A 57 -4.14 -1.01 -1.25
CA SER A 57 -3.58 0.17 -1.92
C SER A 57 -2.11 0.37 -1.55
N LEU A 58 -1.75 0.25 -0.28
CA LEU A 58 -0.37 0.34 0.21
C LEU A 58 0.49 -0.78 -0.39
N LEU A 59 0.00 -2.03 -0.39
CA LEU A 59 0.71 -3.16 -0.99
C LEU A 59 1.00 -2.90 -2.47
N LYS A 60 -0.02 -2.48 -3.23
CA LYS A 60 0.11 -2.21 -4.67
C LYS A 60 1.12 -1.11 -4.96
N GLU A 61 1.17 -0.06 -4.15
CA GLU A 61 2.17 1.00 -4.28
C GLU A 61 3.59 0.45 -4.12
N HIS A 62 3.83 -0.37 -3.10
CA HIS A 62 5.14 -0.96 -2.85
C HIS A 62 5.53 -2.00 -3.91
N GLU A 63 4.59 -2.79 -4.41
CA GLU A 63 4.81 -3.71 -5.54
C GLU A 63 5.23 -2.96 -6.81
N GLN A 64 4.59 -1.83 -7.11
CA GLN A 64 4.95 -0.99 -8.25
C GLN A 64 6.35 -0.41 -8.11
N LYS A 65 6.72 0.07 -6.93
CA LYS A 65 8.08 0.55 -6.64
C LYS A 65 9.11 -0.56 -6.85
N LEU A 66 8.87 -1.74 -6.29
CA LEU A 66 9.76 -2.90 -6.46
C LEU A 66 9.89 -3.30 -7.93
N SER A 67 8.78 -3.38 -8.66
CA SER A 67 8.77 -3.72 -10.08
C SER A 67 9.56 -2.71 -10.92
N CYS A 68 9.44 -1.41 -10.60
CA CYS A 68 10.19 -0.35 -11.28
C CYS A 68 11.70 -0.50 -11.04
N SER A 69 12.12 -0.65 -9.78
CA SER A 69 13.52 -0.81 -9.41
C SER A 69 14.15 -2.07 -10.01
N ILE A 70 13.46 -3.21 -9.94
CA ILE A 70 13.91 -4.45 -10.61
C ILE A 70 14.02 -4.24 -12.12
N GLY A 71 13.06 -3.55 -12.72
CA GLY A 71 13.08 -3.23 -14.15
C GLY A 71 14.32 -2.43 -14.55
N GLN A 72 14.70 -1.43 -13.75
CA GLN A 72 15.91 -0.62 -13.98
C GLN A 72 17.20 -1.45 -13.86
N ILE A 73 17.31 -2.26 -12.80
CA ILE A 73 18.47 -3.14 -12.58
C ILE A 73 18.63 -4.10 -13.77
N ARG A 74 17.53 -4.76 -14.17
CA ARG A 74 17.52 -5.69 -15.31
C ARG A 74 17.88 -4.98 -16.62
N HIS A 75 17.38 -3.77 -16.84
CA HIS A 75 17.69 -3.02 -18.06
C HIS A 75 19.18 -2.73 -18.18
N LEU A 76 19.81 -2.26 -17.10
CA LEU A 76 21.25 -1.99 -17.06
C LEU A 76 22.07 -3.27 -17.26
N PHE A 77 21.68 -4.36 -16.58
CA PHE A 77 22.37 -5.63 -16.70
C PHE A 77 22.25 -6.23 -18.11
N ASN A 78 21.09 -6.14 -18.76
CA ASN A 78 20.89 -6.63 -20.11
C ASN A 78 21.80 -5.90 -21.12
N LYS A 79 22.02 -4.59 -20.93
CA LYS A 79 22.96 -3.84 -21.76
C LYS A 79 24.39 -4.34 -21.60
N GLN A 80 24.84 -4.57 -20.36
CA GLN A 80 26.17 -5.15 -20.11
C GLN A 80 26.30 -6.56 -20.69
N LEU A 81 25.25 -7.36 -20.61
CA LEU A 81 25.21 -8.71 -21.18
C LEU A 81 25.39 -8.68 -22.71
N GLU A 82 24.71 -7.74 -23.39
CA GLU A 82 24.87 -7.53 -24.83
C GLU A 82 26.31 -7.12 -25.18
N ASP A 83 26.91 -6.20 -24.40
CA ASP A 83 28.30 -5.77 -24.60
C ASP A 83 29.29 -6.96 -24.46
N TRP A 84 29.10 -7.84 -23.47
CA TRP A 84 29.94 -9.03 -23.29
C TRP A 84 29.76 -10.06 -24.40
N GLU A 85 28.54 -10.29 -24.89
CA GLU A 85 28.29 -11.21 -26.01
C GLU A 85 28.86 -10.66 -27.33
N ASN A 86 28.77 -9.34 -27.55
CA ASN A 86 29.42 -8.68 -28.68
C ASN A 86 30.95 -8.85 -28.61
N MET A 87 31.56 -8.63 -27.45
CA MET A 87 33.01 -8.79 -27.27
C MET A 87 33.45 -10.25 -27.48
N LYS A 88 32.67 -11.20 -26.98
CA LYS A 88 32.89 -12.63 -27.20
C LYS A 88 32.82 -13.01 -28.68
N ALA A 89 31.89 -12.42 -29.43
CA ALA A 89 31.81 -12.61 -30.88
C ALA A 89 33.06 -12.05 -31.59
N VAL A 90 33.56 -10.89 -31.16
CA VAL A 90 34.83 -10.32 -31.65
C VAL A 90 36.00 -11.26 -31.37
N HIS A 91 36.17 -11.76 -30.15
CA HIS A 91 37.23 -12.72 -29.81
C HIS A 91 37.13 -13.99 -30.64
N LYS A 92 35.90 -14.52 -30.82
CA LYS A 92 35.66 -15.71 -31.65
C LYS A 92 36.07 -15.49 -33.11
N ASN A 93 35.83 -14.31 -33.67
CA ASN A 93 36.20 -13.98 -35.05
C ASN A 93 37.71 -13.84 -35.24
N GLN A 94 38.48 -13.62 -34.17
CA GLN A 94 39.94 -13.61 -34.21
C GLN A 94 40.54 -15.02 -34.21
N LEU A 95 39.75 -16.07 -33.94
CA LEU A 95 40.22 -17.45 -34.01
C LEU A 95 40.38 -17.89 -35.47
N HIS A 96 41.62 -18.08 -35.91
CA HIS A 96 41.95 -18.60 -37.23
C HIS A 96 43.11 -19.60 -37.20
N PRO A 97 43.23 -20.51 -38.19
CA PRO A 97 44.21 -21.61 -38.16
C PRO A 97 45.67 -21.18 -37.98
N SER A 98 46.06 -20.01 -38.49
CA SER A 98 47.44 -19.52 -38.36
C SER A 98 47.83 -19.14 -36.93
N LEU A 99 46.90 -18.97 -35.98
CA LEU A 99 47.24 -18.78 -34.55
C LEU A 99 47.96 -20.01 -33.95
N GLY A 100 47.84 -21.18 -34.56
CA GLY A 100 48.57 -22.38 -34.14
C GLY A 100 50.03 -22.44 -34.58
N HIS A 101 50.51 -21.47 -35.37
CA HIS A 101 51.90 -21.41 -35.82
C HIS A 101 52.81 -20.91 -34.67
N PRO A 102 54.03 -21.47 -34.51
CA PRO A 102 54.97 -21.05 -33.45
C PRO A 102 55.26 -19.54 -33.42
N ASP A 103 55.27 -18.88 -34.58
CA ASP A 103 55.52 -17.43 -34.68
C ASP A 103 54.37 -16.57 -34.12
N ASN A 104 53.16 -17.13 -33.97
CA ASN A 104 51.96 -16.42 -33.51
C ASN A 104 51.60 -16.72 -32.05
N LEU A 105 52.47 -17.41 -31.29
CA LEU A 105 52.22 -17.77 -29.89
C LEU A 105 51.88 -16.56 -29.01
N LEU A 106 52.54 -15.42 -29.22
CA LEU A 106 52.26 -14.19 -28.47
C LEU A 106 50.85 -13.63 -28.76
N GLN A 107 50.40 -13.73 -30.02
CA GLN A 107 49.07 -13.29 -30.41
C GLN A 107 47.98 -14.20 -29.81
N LEU A 108 48.23 -15.52 -29.80
CA LEU A 108 47.34 -16.48 -29.18
C LEU A 108 47.23 -16.26 -27.67
N ASP A 109 48.36 -16.06 -26.98
CA ASP A 109 48.35 -15.78 -25.53
C ASP A 109 47.59 -14.48 -25.21
N ALA A 110 47.82 -13.40 -25.96
CA ALA A 110 47.10 -12.15 -25.79
C ALA A 110 45.57 -12.35 -25.92
N LEU A 111 45.11 -13.06 -26.96
CA LEU A 111 43.69 -13.36 -27.15
C LEU A 111 43.11 -14.22 -26.01
N CYS A 112 43.88 -15.19 -25.50
CA CYS A 112 43.49 -15.98 -24.34
C CYS A 112 43.35 -15.11 -23.08
N GLN A 113 44.28 -14.19 -22.81
CA GLN A 113 44.20 -13.28 -21.67
C GLN A 113 42.99 -12.34 -21.77
N GLU A 114 42.71 -11.80 -22.95
CA GLU A 114 41.53 -10.95 -23.19
C GLU A 114 40.21 -11.70 -22.97
N GLU A 115 40.10 -12.95 -23.44
CA GLU A 115 38.90 -13.76 -23.21
C GLU A 115 38.76 -14.19 -21.75
N MET A 116 39.86 -14.55 -21.08
CA MET A 116 39.84 -14.83 -19.64
C MET A 116 39.35 -13.62 -18.84
N LYS A 117 39.83 -12.42 -19.19
CA LYS A 117 39.37 -11.17 -18.57
C LYS A 117 37.88 -10.95 -18.83
N ARG A 118 37.41 -11.05 -20.07
CA ARG A 118 35.98 -10.90 -20.41
C ARG A 118 35.09 -11.87 -19.65
N GLN A 119 35.50 -13.14 -19.52
CA GLN A 119 34.76 -14.14 -18.74
C GLN A 119 34.70 -13.79 -17.26
N LYS A 120 35.81 -13.32 -16.69
CA LYS A 120 35.85 -12.86 -15.30
C LYS A 120 34.94 -11.66 -15.09
N ASP A 121 35.04 -10.64 -15.94
CA ASP A 121 34.21 -9.44 -15.87
C ASP A 121 32.71 -9.79 -15.98
N GLN A 122 32.35 -10.73 -16.85
CA GLN A 122 30.98 -11.25 -16.95
C GLN A 122 30.52 -11.97 -15.67
N ALA A 123 31.36 -12.83 -15.09
CA ALA A 123 31.04 -13.54 -13.86
C ALA A 123 30.86 -12.58 -12.67
N ASP A 124 31.78 -11.64 -12.51
CA ASP A 124 31.73 -10.59 -11.48
C ASP A 124 30.47 -9.73 -11.66
N GLY A 125 30.13 -9.39 -12.91
CA GLY A 125 28.91 -8.65 -13.24
C GLY A 125 27.61 -9.41 -12.93
N ILE A 126 27.56 -10.72 -13.14
CA ILE A 126 26.43 -11.57 -12.75
C ILE A 126 26.26 -11.57 -11.23
N HIS A 127 27.36 -11.72 -10.48
CA HIS A 127 27.34 -11.65 -9.03
C HIS A 127 26.86 -10.30 -8.51
N LEU A 128 27.37 -9.20 -9.07
CA LEU A 128 26.95 -7.85 -8.72
C LEU A 128 25.47 -7.63 -8.99
N ASN A 129 24.96 -8.03 -10.16
CA ASN A 129 23.54 -7.90 -10.48
C ASN A 129 22.65 -8.73 -9.54
N THR A 130 23.11 -9.93 -9.15
CA THR A 130 22.40 -10.76 -8.17
C THR A 130 22.32 -10.06 -6.83
N GLN A 131 23.43 -9.48 -6.37
CA GLN A 131 23.48 -8.71 -5.12
C GLN A 131 22.56 -7.47 -5.19
N MET A 132 22.60 -6.70 -6.29
CA MET A 132 21.72 -5.53 -6.47
C MET A 132 20.24 -5.90 -6.39
N LEU A 133 19.83 -7.04 -6.97
CA LEU A 133 18.46 -7.52 -6.88
C LEU A 133 18.08 -7.93 -5.45
N GLN A 134 18.99 -8.56 -4.72
CA GLN A 134 18.77 -8.94 -3.32
C GLN A 134 18.65 -7.71 -2.41
N ASP A 135 19.57 -6.75 -2.56
CA ASP A 135 19.56 -5.50 -1.79
C ASP A 135 18.30 -4.69 -2.08
N CYS A 136 17.90 -4.58 -3.36
CA CYS A 136 16.66 -3.93 -3.76
C CYS A 136 15.43 -4.59 -3.14
N ALA A 137 15.35 -5.93 -3.16
CA ALA A 137 14.24 -6.66 -2.55
C ALA A 137 14.20 -6.48 -1.04
N ALA A 138 15.35 -6.55 -0.36
CA ALA A 138 15.47 -6.36 1.08
C ALA A 138 15.07 -4.94 1.50
N GLU A 139 15.55 -3.91 0.79
CA GLU A 139 15.20 -2.52 1.03
C GLU A 139 13.69 -2.28 0.82
N CYS A 140 13.13 -2.78 -0.29
CA CYS A 140 11.71 -2.63 -0.58
C CYS A 140 10.84 -3.34 0.48
N ALA A 141 11.24 -4.53 0.91
CA ALA A 141 10.55 -5.26 1.97
C ALA A 141 10.60 -4.52 3.31
N GLN A 142 11.77 -4.00 3.69
CA GLN A 142 11.92 -3.22 4.92
C GLN A 142 11.05 -1.96 4.89
N ASN A 143 11.06 -1.24 3.77
CA ASN A 143 10.23 -0.05 3.59
C ASN A 143 8.73 -0.38 3.64
N PHE A 144 8.32 -1.49 3.02
CA PHE A 144 6.92 -1.96 3.07
C PHE A 144 6.49 -2.30 4.49
N VAL A 145 7.28 -3.08 5.24
CA VAL A 145 6.96 -3.46 6.62
C VAL A 145 6.88 -2.23 7.53
N SER A 146 7.83 -1.29 7.40
CA SER A 146 7.79 -0.03 8.16
C SER A 146 6.55 0.80 7.84
N ALA A 147 6.20 0.93 6.54
CA ALA A 147 5.02 1.67 6.11
C ALA A 147 3.72 0.99 6.58
N LEU A 148 3.65 -0.34 6.49
CA LEU A 148 2.51 -1.12 6.96
C LEU A 148 2.33 -0.98 8.46
N ALA A 149 3.41 -1.06 9.25
CA ALA A 149 3.35 -0.88 10.70
C ALA A 149 2.81 0.50 11.08
N ALA A 150 3.36 1.57 10.49
CA ALA A 150 2.90 2.94 10.75
C ALA A 150 1.44 3.16 10.28
N PHE A 151 1.08 2.57 9.14
CA PHE A 151 -0.28 2.63 8.63
C PHE A 151 -1.28 1.91 9.54
N THR A 152 -0.94 0.70 10.00
CA THR A 152 -1.77 -0.08 10.92
C THR A 152 -1.90 0.61 12.28
N GLU A 153 -0.82 1.18 12.82
CA GLU A 153 -0.86 1.98 14.04
C GLU A 153 -1.85 3.14 13.89
N LYS A 154 -1.75 3.89 12.79
CA LYS A 154 -2.68 4.99 12.52
C LYS A 154 -4.12 4.48 12.40
N LEU A 155 -4.36 3.39 11.67
CA LEU A 155 -5.70 2.83 11.49
C LEU A 155 -6.33 2.44 12.83
N LEU A 156 -5.56 1.83 13.73
CA LEU A 156 -6.03 1.46 15.06
C LEU A 156 -6.38 2.68 15.91
N LEU A 157 -5.57 3.74 15.86
CA LEU A 157 -5.87 5.00 16.56
C LEU A 157 -7.19 5.62 16.06
N GLU A 158 -7.41 5.64 14.75
CA GLU A 158 -8.65 6.16 14.16
C GLU A 158 -9.87 5.31 14.57
N PHE A 159 -9.68 4.00 14.76
CA PHE A 159 -10.73 3.11 15.27
C PHE A 159 -11.00 3.30 16.76
N ASP A 160 -9.96 3.50 17.56
CA ASP A 160 -10.11 3.79 19.00
C ASP A 160 -10.83 5.14 19.24
N GLU A 161 -10.66 6.11 18.34
CA GLU A 161 -11.37 7.40 18.40
C GLU A 161 -12.80 7.34 17.81
N SER A 162 -13.17 6.25 17.16
CA SER A 162 -14.49 6.08 16.54
C SER A 162 -15.55 5.64 17.56
N ILE A 163 -16.74 6.25 17.47
CA ILE A 163 -17.90 5.86 18.27
C ILE A 163 -18.47 4.55 17.70
N THR A 164 -18.87 3.64 18.58
CA THR A 164 -19.55 2.38 18.22
C THR A 164 -21.02 2.40 18.61
N ILE A 165 -21.80 1.44 18.11
CA ILE A 165 -23.22 1.31 18.47
C ILE A 165 -23.42 1.12 19.98
N ASP A 166 -22.42 0.53 20.66
CA ASP A 166 -22.45 0.26 22.09
C ASP A 166 -22.24 1.53 22.94
N ASP A 167 -21.70 2.59 22.33
CA ASP A 167 -21.50 3.89 22.97
C ASP A 167 -22.76 4.78 22.93
N ILE A 168 -23.77 4.41 22.12
CA ILE A 168 -25.00 5.18 21.97
C ILE A 168 -26.06 4.72 22.99
N GLN A 169 -26.70 5.67 23.67
CA GLN A 169 -27.84 5.38 24.55
C GLN A 169 -28.98 4.67 23.79
N ILE A 170 -29.65 3.74 24.45
CA ILE A 170 -30.85 3.10 23.89
C ILE A 170 -32.01 4.09 23.95
N ALA A 171 -32.73 4.28 22.83
CA ALA A 171 -33.95 5.08 22.80
C ALA A 171 -34.93 4.61 23.90
N SER A 172 -35.43 5.55 24.69
CA SER A 172 -36.40 5.23 25.74
C SER A 172 -37.73 4.86 25.10
N LYS A 173 -38.37 3.78 25.59
CA LYS A 173 -39.73 3.40 25.20
C LYS A 173 -40.76 4.44 25.61
#